data_AF-A0A4P9Z4A5-F1
#
_entry.id   AF-A0A4P9Z4A5-F1
#
_cell.length_a   1.000
_cell.length_b   1.000
_cell.length_c   1.000
_cell.angle_alpha   90.00
_cell.angle_beta   90.00
_cell.angle_gamma   90.00
#
_symmetry.space_group_name_H-M   'P 1'
#
loop_
_entity.id
_entity.type
_entity.pdbx_description
1 polymer ?
#
loop_
_entity_poly.entity_id
_entity_poly.type
_entity_poly.pdbx_seq_one_letter_code
_entity_poly.pdbx_strand_id
1 'polypeptide(L)'
;NDSPTTFDRSSVNKEAQYAAVADILECSQLDLLYYADVVGTVPPLDQHLAIEQDKIGNGDIAPEWGLQVKTRDGLIQYGPWADSQRQVLQDFFYPNIHRHQPATPFLQPGEARMHTAFRLDVQFLGNTNFRIPTREPSKDWLHVPDPRLPPGHSRSTATRPYGWLDVQLAADSSLLVEVPSIVDDIGYTTKVELWLHDIDLTTSVNYASLLLAPECRFVGYMDTPRLWNAKRLWTFSAAVNQPEIFLLRDHITLIQDLINDWTA
;
A
#
# COMPACT_ATOMS: atom_id res chain seq x y z
N ASN A 1 19.46 44.11 -26.53
CA ASN A 1 19.65 43.71 -25.12
C ASN A 1 18.56 42.71 -24.76
N ASP A 2 18.69 41.48 -25.25
CA ASP A 2 17.89 40.35 -24.76
C ASP A 2 18.80 39.52 -23.86
N SER A 3 18.63 39.69 -22.55
CA SER A 3 19.18 38.78 -21.56
C SER A 3 18.31 37.52 -21.54
N PRO A 4 18.90 36.31 -21.62
CA PRO A 4 18.13 35.08 -21.55
C PRO A 4 17.58 34.92 -20.13
N THR A 5 16.26 34.86 -19.99
CA THR A 5 15.58 34.39 -18.77
C THR A 5 16.00 32.94 -18.54
N THR A 6 16.95 32.75 -17.64
CA THR A 6 17.27 31.44 -17.09
C THR A 6 16.06 30.96 -16.28
N PHE A 7 15.22 30.15 -16.91
CA PHE A 7 14.20 29.37 -16.19
C PHE A 7 14.94 28.48 -15.20
N ASP A 8 14.87 28.84 -13.92
CA ASP A 8 15.40 28.03 -12.84
C ASP A 8 14.57 26.74 -12.75
N ARG A 9 15.07 25.67 -13.35
CA ARG A 9 14.43 24.34 -13.30
C ARG A 9 14.32 23.79 -11.88
N SER A 10 15.08 24.32 -10.92
CA SER A 10 15.08 23.82 -9.55
C SER A 10 13.87 24.30 -8.73
N SER A 11 13.31 25.47 -9.04
CA SER A 11 12.10 26.00 -8.38
C SER A 11 10.83 25.30 -8.88
N VAL A 12 10.73 25.06 -10.19
CA VAL A 12 9.62 24.33 -10.83
C VAL A 12 9.49 22.91 -10.25
N ASN A 13 10.62 22.26 -9.93
CA ASN A 13 10.62 20.89 -9.40
C ASN A 13 10.18 20.83 -7.92
N LYS A 14 10.41 21.91 -7.15
CA LYS A 14 9.99 22.01 -5.73
C LYS A 14 8.50 22.31 -5.60
N GLU A 15 7.95 23.16 -6.45
CA GLU A 15 6.49 23.40 -6.51
C GLU A 15 5.71 22.20 -7.05
N ALA A 16 6.33 21.34 -7.87
CA ALA A 16 5.68 20.12 -8.36
C ALA A 16 5.60 18.98 -7.31
N GLN A 17 6.49 19.00 -6.31
CA GLN A 17 6.68 17.91 -5.34
C GLN A 17 6.50 18.37 -3.88
N TYR A 18 5.62 19.36 -3.63
CA TYR A 18 5.43 19.89 -2.27
C TYR A 18 4.83 18.91 -1.26
N ALA A 19 4.25 17.79 -1.72
CA ALA A 19 3.77 16.69 -0.89
C ALA A 19 4.71 15.47 -0.92
N ALA A 20 5.95 15.62 -1.39
CA ALA A 20 6.93 14.54 -1.40
C ALA A 20 7.48 14.32 0.02
N VAL A 21 7.17 13.16 0.57
CA VAL A 21 7.67 12.69 1.87
C VAL A 21 8.45 11.41 1.62
N ALA A 22 9.75 11.44 1.94
CA ALA A 22 10.67 10.33 1.66
C ALA A 22 10.73 9.30 2.81
N ASP A 23 10.48 9.75 4.04
CA ASP A 23 10.49 8.90 5.22
C ASP A 23 9.20 8.07 5.25
N ILE A 24 9.30 6.76 5.04
CA ILE A 24 8.11 5.88 4.92
C ILE A 24 7.67 5.33 6.27
N LEU A 25 8.61 5.02 7.16
CA LEU A 25 8.34 4.43 8.46
C LEU A 25 9.34 4.97 9.48
N GLU A 26 8.80 5.63 10.50
CA GLU A 26 9.50 5.92 11.75
C GLU A 26 8.84 5.08 12.85
N CYS A 27 9.61 4.45 13.73
CA CYS A 27 9.05 3.69 14.85
C CYS A 27 10.06 3.57 15.99
N SER A 28 9.58 3.29 17.19
CA SER A 28 10.45 3.08 18.35
C SER A 28 11.15 1.73 18.31
N GLN A 29 10.46 0.70 17.82
CA GLN A 29 10.98 -0.65 17.64
C GLN A 29 10.36 -1.30 16.40
N LEU A 30 11.21 -1.99 15.63
CA LEU A 30 10.84 -2.79 14.47
C LEU A 30 11.40 -4.20 14.64
N ASP A 31 10.54 -5.19 14.76
CA ASP A 31 10.93 -6.60 14.74
C ASP A 31 10.59 -7.21 13.37
N LEU A 32 11.61 -7.78 12.71
CA LEU A 32 11.47 -8.45 11.42
C LEU A 32 11.84 -9.93 11.57
N LEU A 33 10.90 -10.81 11.27
CA LEU A 33 11.12 -12.26 11.22
C LEU A 33 10.83 -12.77 9.82
N TYR A 34 11.89 -13.06 9.07
CA TYR A 34 11.81 -13.76 7.80
C TYR A 34 12.02 -15.26 8.02
N TYR A 35 11.14 -16.07 7.47
CA TYR A 35 11.24 -17.53 7.55
C TYR A 35 10.91 -18.17 6.21
N ALA A 36 11.69 -19.20 5.88
CA ALA A 36 11.53 -19.98 4.67
C ALA A 36 12.02 -21.40 4.95
N ASP A 37 11.13 -22.37 4.82
CA ASP A 37 11.47 -23.78 4.98
C ASP A 37 12.36 -24.27 3.83
N VAL A 38 13.25 -25.20 4.13
CA VAL A 38 14.02 -25.90 3.09
C VAL A 38 13.11 -26.91 2.43
N VAL A 39 12.90 -26.75 1.12
CA VAL A 39 12.05 -27.65 0.34
C VAL A 39 12.61 -29.08 0.31
N GLY A 40 11.83 -30.03 0.83
CA GLY A 40 12.10 -31.47 0.69
C GLY A 40 11.64 -32.00 -0.67
N THR A 41 11.72 -33.32 -0.85
CA THR A 41 11.15 -34.00 -2.02
C THR A 41 9.71 -34.42 -1.77
N VAL A 42 8.90 -34.47 -2.82
CA VAL A 42 7.53 -34.99 -2.75
C VAL A 42 7.57 -36.46 -2.34
N PRO A 43 6.82 -36.86 -1.30
CA PRO A 43 6.82 -38.25 -0.84
C PRO A 43 6.19 -39.19 -1.88
N PRO A 44 6.51 -40.49 -1.80
CA PRO A 44 5.80 -41.54 -2.56
C PRO A 44 4.28 -41.51 -2.32
N LEU A 45 3.50 -41.87 -3.33
CA LEU A 45 2.02 -41.74 -3.34
C LEU A 45 1.33 -42.47 -2.18
N ASP A 46 1.92 -43.56 -1.69
CA ASP A 46 1.46 -44.36 -0.53
C ASP A 46 1.59 -43.63 0.81
N GLN A 47 2.40 -42.58 0.87
CA GLN A 47 2.65 -41.77 2.06
C GLN A 47 2.01 -40.39 1.99
N HIS A 48 1.19 -40.14 0.96
CA HIS A 48 0.52 -38.85 0.81
C HIS A 48 -0.47 -38.63 1.95
N LEU A 49 -0.35 -37.48 2.62
CA LEU A 49 -1.39 -37.03 3.55
C LEU A 49 -2.59 -36.56 2.74
N ALA A 50 -3.79 -36.99 3.14
CA ALA A 50 -5.04 -36.51 2.54
C ALA A 50 -5.34 -35.07 2.99
N ILE A 51 -4.61 -34.10 2.43
CA ILE A 51 -4.76 -32.68 2.72
C ILE A 51 -5.64 -32.08 1.63
N GLU A 52 -6.86 -31.66 2.00
CA GLU A 52 -7.83 -31.05 1.06
C GLU A 52 -7.30 -29.80 0.36
N GLN A 53 -6.28 -29.14 0.93
CA GLN A 53 -5.68 -27.90 0.44
C GLN A 53 -4.45 -28.13 -0.47
N ASP A 54 -4.03 -29.37 -0.72
CA ASP A 54 -2.91 -29.64 -1.62
C ASP A 54 -3.31 -29.49 -3.09
N LYS A 55 -3.14 -28.27 -3.61
CA LYS A 55 -3.49 -27.92 -4.98
C LYS A 55 -2.48 -28.39 -6.03
N ILE A 56 -1.24 -28.68 -5.63
CA ILE A 56 -0.12 -28.91 -6.56
C ILE A 56 0.53 -30.29 -6.42
N GLY A 57 0.12 -31.11 -5.45
CA GLY A 57 0.68 -32.44 -5.26
C GLY A 57 1.95 -32.44 -4.42
N ASN A 58 2.07 -31.52 -3.45
CA ASN A 58 3.14 -31.56 -2.47
C ASN A 58 3.13 -32.87 -1.65
N GLY A 59 1.97 -33.55 -1.55
CA GLY A 59 1.77 -34.85 -0.90
C GLY A 59 1.81 -34.81 0.64
N ASP A 60 2.04 -33.64 1.22
CA ASP A 60 2.22 -33.39 2.65
C ASP A 60 2.08 -31.86 2.89
N ILE A 61 2.22 -31.39 4.13
CA ILE A 61 2.08 -29.99 4.54
C ILE A 61 3.05 -29.10 3.76
N ALA A 62 2.53 -28.10 3.03
CA ALA A 62 3.34 -27.24 2.18
C ALA A 62 4.45 -26.50 2.98
N PRO A 63 5.67 -26.38 2.43
CA PRO A 63 6.76 -25.65 3.09
C PRO A 63 6.38 -24.19 3.37
N GLU A 64 6.66 -23.71 4.58
CA GLU A 64 6.30 -22.35 4.99
C GLU A 64 7.25 -21.31 4.38
N TRP A 65 6.67 -20.17 3.96
CA TRP A 65 7.43 -19.02 3.50
C TRP A 65 6.69 -17.73 3.85
N GLY A 66 7.37 -16.84 4.57
CA GLY A 66 6.74 -15.61 4.99
C GLY A 66 7.67 -14.59 5.65
N LEU A 67 7.06 -13.45 5.95
CA LEU A 67 7.67 -12.33 6.65
C LEU A 67 6.68 -11.83 7.70
N GLN A 68 7.16 -11.74 8.94
CA GLN A 68 6.46 -11.07 10.03
C GLN A 68 7.14 -9.73 10.31
N VAL A 69 6.34 -8.68 10.38
CA VAL A 69 6.76 -7.32 10.68
C VAL A 69 5.99 -6.84 11.90
N LYS A 70 6.67 -6.50 12.99
CA LYS A 70 6.03 -5.91 14.16
C LYS A 70 6.58 -4.53 14.41
N THR A 71 5.70 -3.54 14.49
CA THR A 71 6.07 -2.15 14.75
C THR A 71 5.50 -1.70 16.08
N ARG A 72 6.25 -0.89 16.82
CA ARG A 72 5.79 -0.22 18.03
C ARG A 72 5.86 1.28 17.83
N ASP A 73 4.77 1.96 18.18
CA ASP A 73 4.63 3.42 18.14
C ASP A 73 5.13 4.02 16.82
N GLY A 74 4.53 3.57 15.71
CA GLY A 74 4.97 3.89 14.37
C GLY A 74 4.31 5.14 13.79
N LEU A 75 5.04 5.87 12.96
CA LEU A 75 4.52 6.83 12.00
C LEU A 75 4.83 6.29 10.60
N ILE A 76 3.79 5.87 9.89
CA ILE A 76 3.88 5.43 8.51
C ILE A 76 3.44 6.58 7.62
N GLN A 77 4.26 6.97 6.65
CA GLN A 77 3.91 8.02 5.71
C GLN A 77 3.92 7.45 4.30
N TYR A 78 2.73 7.32 3.71
CA TYR A 78 2.57 6.75 2.38
C TYR A 78 1.45 7.46 1.63
N GLY A 79 1.81 8.17 0.57
CA GLY A 79 0.88 8.95 -0.26
C GLY A 79 1.19 8.81 -1.75
N PRO A 80 0.48 9.56 -2.61
CA PRO A 80 0.58 9.47 -4.07
C PRO A 80 2.02 9.53 -4.59
N TRP A 81 2.83 10.47 -4.08
CA TRP A 81 4.22 10.61 -4.51
C TRP A 81 5.05 9.36 -4.20
N ALA A 82 4.90 8.80 -2.99
CA ALA A 82 5.63 7.59 -2.59
C ALA A 82 5.19 6.37 -3.43
N ASP A 83 3.90 6.26 -3.74
CA ASP A 83 3.38 5.21 -4.63
C ASP A 83 3.92 5.32 -6.06
N SER A 84 4.02 6.54 -6.60
CA SER A 84 4.67 6.76 -7.90
C SER A 84 6.15 6.35 -7.88
N GLN A 85 6.90 6.68 -6.82
CA GLN A 85 8.31 6.23 -6.70
C GLN A 85 8.41 4.70 -6.59
N ARG A 86 7.53 4.08 -5.80
CA ARG A 86 7.43 2.62 -5.69
C ARG A 86 7.14 1.97 -7.06
N GLN A 87 6.26 2.55 -7.87
CA GLN A 87 5.99 2.05 -9.22
C GLN A 87 7.23 2.09 -10.12
N VAL A 88 7.99 3.19 -10.11
CA VAL A 88 9.24 3.31 -10.88
C VAL A 88 10.25 2.23 -10.47
N LEU A 89 10.40 2.00 -9.16
CA LEU A 89 11.28 0.93 -8.65
C LEU A 89 10.77 -0.46 -9.08
N GLN A 90 9.47 -0.70 -9.00
CA GLN A 90 8.88 -1.97 -9.42
C GLN A 90 9.11 -2.22 -10.92
N ASP A 91 8.86 -1.24 -11.78
CA ASP A 91 9.05 -1.39 -13.23
C ASP A 91 10.53 -1.63 -13.59
N PHE A 92 11.47 -1.07 -12.80
CA PHE A 92 12.90 -1.28 -13.00
C PHE A 92 13.35 -2.69 -12.57
N PHE A 93 12.97 -3.15 -11.37
CA PHE A 93 13.42 -4.45 -10.83
C PHE A 93 12.58 -5.63 -11.33
N TYR A 94 11.29 -5.40 -11.59
CA TYR A 94 10.30 -6.41 -11.96
C TYR A 94 9.46 -5.91 -13.14
N PRO A 95 10.06 -5.79 -14.34
CA PRO A 95 9.36 -5.28 -15.50
C PRO A 95 8.14 -6.13 -15.86
N ASN A 96 7.09 -5.47 -16.35
CA ASN A 96 5.84 -6.14 -16.71
C ASN A 96 6.07 -7.23 -17.76
N ILE A 97 5.66 -8.45 -17.41
CA ILE A 97 5.80 -9.60 -18.29
C ILE A 97 4.60 -9.65 -19.23
N HIS A 98 4.83 -9.42 -20.51
CA HIS A 98 3.79 -9.38 -21.55
C HIS A 98 3.49 -10.76 -22.13
N ARG A 99 3.26 -11.76 -21.27
CA ARG A 99 2.98 -13.14 -21.68
C ARG A 99 1.95 -13.80 -20.79
N HIS A 100 1.25 -14.80 -21.33
CA HIS A 100 0.37 -15.65 -20.55
C HIS A 100 1.15 -16.43 -19.49
N GLN A 101 0.58 -16.56 -18.30
CA GLN A 101 1.18 -17.34 -17.23
C GLN A 101 0.71 -18.80 -17.34
N PRO A 102 1.64 -19.77 -17.48
CA PRO A 102 1.25 -21.18 -17.45
C PRO A 102 0.72 -21.54 -16.05
N ALA A 103 -0.18 -22.51 -15.99
CA ALA A 103 -0.59 -23.09 -14.71
C ALA A 103 0.61 -23.83 -14.11
N THR A 104 0.69 -23.86 -12.79
CA THR A 104 1.71 -24.63 -12.09
C THR A 104 1.42 -26.12 -12.33
N PRO A 105 2.39 -26.88 -12.86
CA PRO A 105 2.18 -28.31 -13.08
C PRO A 105 2.05 -29.04 -11.75
N PHE A 106 1.33 -30.16 -11.76
CA PHE A 106 1.25 -31.05 -10.61
C PHE A 106 2.58 -31.76 -10.40
N LEU A 107 3.08 -31.77 -9.17
CA LEU A 107 4.38 -32.33 -8.81
C LEU A 107 4.33 -33.86 -8.77
N GLN A 108 5.44 -34.48 -9.16
CA GLN A 108 5.61 -35.94 -9.11
C GLN A 108 6.45 -36.36 -7.89
N PRO A 109 6.23 -37.58 -7.35
CA PRO A 109 7.07 -38.12 -6.29
C PRO A 109 8.56 -38.07 -6.65
N GLY A 110 9.38 -37.53 -5.74
CA GLY A 110 10.81 -37.32 -5.94
C GLY A 110 11.20 -35.93 -6.49
N GLU A 111 10.24 -35.14 -7.00
CA GLU A 111 10.50 -33.73 -7.34
C GLU A 111 10.62 -32.86 -6.09
N ALA A 112 11.24 -31.68 -6.23
CA ALA A 112 11.30 -30.72 -5.14
C ALA A 112 9.91 -30.14 -4.86
N ARG A 113 9.53 -30.10 -3.58
CA ARG A 113 8.28 -29.49 -3.12
C ARG A 113 8.33 -27.98 -3.37
N MET A 114 7.15 -27.36 -3.44
CA MET A 114 7.03 -25.92 -3.67
C MET A 114 6.29 -25.23 -2.54
N HIS A 115 6.76 -24.03 -2.17
CA HIS A 115 5.98 -23.10 -1.36
C HIS A 115 4.69 -22.74 -2.10
N THR A 116 3.56 -22.78 -1.41
CA THR A 116 2.23 -22.54 -2.00
C THR A 116 1.82 -21.07 -1.95
N ALA A 117 2.23 -20.36 -0.91
CA ALA A 117 1.99 -18.94 -0.75
C ALA A 117 3.12 -18.27 0.04
N PHE A 118 3.32 -16.99 -0.23
CA PHE A 118 4.06 -16.08 0.63
C PHE A 118 3.09 -15.40 1.59
N ARG A 119 3.38 -15.48 2.90
CA ARG A 119 2.58 -14.85 3.94
C ARG A 119 3.30 -13.65 4.54
N LEU A 120 2.70 -12.47 4.42
CA LEU A 120 3.13 -11.26 5.11
C LEU A 120 2.16 -10.95 6.25
N ASP A 121 2.67 -10.90 7.48
CA ASP A 121 1.90 -10.56 8.68
C ASP A 121 2.51 -9.33 9.33
N VAL A 122 1.75 -8.24 9.37
CA VAL A 122 2.15 -6.97 9.95
C VAL A 122 1.31 -6.72 11.20
N GLN A 123 1.97 -6.51 12.34
CA GLN A 123 1.33 -6.29 13.64
C GLN A 123 1.74 -4.95 14.23
N PHE A 124 0.75 -4.17 14.65
CA PHE A 124 0.95 -2.88 15.30
C PHE A 124 0.83 -3.08 16.82
N LEU A 125 1.96 -3.11 17.52
CA LEU A 125 2.03 -3.38 18.96
C LEU A 125 1.83 -2.13 19.84
N GLY A 126 1.65 -0.97 19.23
CA GLY A 126 1.47 0.32 19.89
C GLY A 126 0.72 1.28 18.97
N ASN A 127 0.55 2.53 19.44
CA ASN A 127 -0.24 3.51 18.72
C ASN A 127 0.49 3.91 17.44
N THR A 128 -0.12 3.61 16.29
CA THR A 128 0.49 3.87 14.99
C THR A 128 -0.30 4.93 14.26
N ASN A 129 0.38 5.92 13.69
CA ASN A 129 -0.25 6.91 12.81
C ASN A 129 0.12 6.57 11.37
N PHE A 130 -0.89 6.35 10.52
CA PHE A 130 -0.74 6.23 9.09
C PHE A 130 -1.13 7.55 8.42
N ARG A 131 -0.13 8.31 7.98
CA ARG A 131 -0.29 9.60 7.31
C ARG A 131 -0.24 9.44 5.80
N ILE A 132 -1.24 9.99 5.14
CA ILE A 132 -1.33 10.11 3.69
C ILE A 132 -1.06 11.57 3.30
N PRO A 133 0.20 11.94 2.97
CA PRO A 133 0.49 13.26 2.41
C PRO A 133 -0.09 13.36 1.00
N THR A 134 -0.77 14.45 0.68
CA THR A 134 -1.41 14.68 -0.61
C THR A 134 -1.20 16.11 -1.11
N ARG A 135 -1.13 16.24 -2.43
CA ARG A 135 -1.29 17.53 -3.08
C ARG A 135 -2.76 17.98 -2.98
N GLU A 136 -2.97 19.29 -2.92
CA GLU A 136 -4.29 19.93 -2.89
C GLU A 136 -4.47 20.87 -4.10
N PRO A 137 -4.67 20.34 -5.32
CA PRO A 137 -4.87 21.16 -6.52
C PRO A 137 -5.99 22.20 -6.39
N SER A 138 -7.04 21.89 -5.62
CA SER A 138 -8.15 22.83 -5.37
C SER A 138 -7.72 24.15 -4.72
N LYS A 139 -6.56 24.17 -4.05
CA LYS A 139 -6.00 25.33 -3.36
C LYS A 139 -4.84 25.99 -4.12
N ASP A 140 -4.53 25.56 -5.34
CA ASP A 140 -3.42 26.09 -6.13
C ASP A 140 -3.52 27.61 -6.35
N TRP A 141 -4.74 28.12 -6.51
CA TRP A 141 -5.01 29.55 -6.71
C TRP A 141 -4.54 30.44 -5.53
N LEU A 142 -4.39 29.88 -4.32
CA LEU A 142 -3.88 30.59 -3.14
C LEU A 142 -2.36 30.82 -3.19
N HIS A 143 -1.65 30.01 -3.97
CA HIS A 143 -0.19 29.98 -4.04
C HIS A 143 0.35 30.61 -5.33
N VAL A 144 -0.51 31.21 -6.16
CA VAL A 144 -0.08 31.92 -7.37
C VAL A 144 0.70 33.19 -6.97
N PRO A 145 1.90 33.42 -7.52
CA PRO A 145 2.66 34.63 -7.25
C PRO A 145 1.88 35.88 -7.68
N ASP A 146 1.70 36.85 -6.78
CA ASP A 146 1.07 38.13 -7.14
C ASP A 146 2.03 38.92 -8.05
N PRO A 147 1.67 39.20 -9.31
CA PRO A 147 2.53 39.93 -10.25
C PRO A 147 2.78 41.38 -9.84
N ARG A 148 2.06 41.91 -8.83
CA ARG A 148 2.23 43.27 -8.31
C ARG A 148 3.27 43.37 -7.20
N LEU A 149 3.68 42.25 -6.60
CA LEU A 149 4.67 42.24 -5.53
C LEU A 149 6.08 42.07 -6.10
N PRO A 150 7.09 42.73 -5.53
CA PRO A 150 8.49 42.52 -5.91
C PRO A 150 8.89 41.03 -5.78
N PRO A 151 9.82 40.54 -6.61
CA PRO A 151 10.35 39.19 -6.48
C PRO A 151 10.81 38.94 -5.04
N GLY A 152 10.31 37.87 -4.40
CA GLY A 152 10.61 37.52 -3.01
C GLY A 152 9.68 38.11 -1.93
N HIS A 153 8.71 38.96 -2.31
CA HIS A 153 7.66 39.47 -1.39
C HIS A 153 6.29 38.83 -1.63
N SER A 154 6.16 38.02 -2.69
CA SER A 154 5.08 37.05 -2.78
C SER A 154 5.17 36.12 -1.57
N ARG A 155 4.02 35.66 -1.07
CA ARG A 155 3.89 34.72 0.06
C ARG A 155 4.54 33.33 -0.20
N SER A 156 5.35 33.22 -1.26
CA SER A 156 5.82 32.01 -1.94
C SER A 156 7.29 31.66 -1.71
N THR A 157 7.94 32.19 -0.67
CA THR A 157 9.29 31.73 -0.28
C THR A 157 9.28 30.60 0.75
N ALA A 158 8.14 30.38 1.42
CA ALA A 158 7.93 29.21 2.27
C ALA A 158 7.47 28.03 1.41
N THR A 159 8.07 26.86 1.60
CA THR A 159 7.61 25.59 1.00
C THR A 159 6.12 25.44 1.28
N ARG A 160 5.33 25.27 0.22
CA ARG A 160 3.88 25.09 0.31
C ARG A 160 3.55 23.91 1.24
N PRO A 161 2.68 24.08 2.25
CA PRO A 161 2.24 22.96 3.07
C PRO A 161 1.38 22.01 2.22
N TYR A 162 1.59 20.71 2.39
CA TYR A 162 0.75 19.68 1.78
C TYR A 162 -0.48 19.38 2.63
N GLY A 163 -1.54 18.92 1.98
CA GLY A 163 -2.69 18.35 2.68
C GLY A 163 -2.34 16.97 3.22
N TRP A 164 -2.99 16.53 4.28
CA TRP A 164 -2.76 15.20 4.81
C TRP A 164 -4.02 14.61 5.42
N LEU A 165 -4.09 13.28 5.39
CA LEU A 165 -5.09 12.48 6.08
C LEU A 165 -4.34 11.51 6.98
N ASP A 166 -4.55 11.61 8.29
CA ASP A 166 -3.95 10.74 9.27
C ASP A 166 -4.99 9.74 9.75
N VAL A 167 -4.60 8.48 9.79
CA VAL A 167 -5.37 7.40 10.39
C VAL A 167 -4.58 6.92 11.59
N GLN A 168 -5.01 7.31 12.78
CA GLN A 168 -4.47 6.81 14.02
C GLN A 168 -5.11 5.46 14.34
N LEU A 169 -4.27 4.48 14.68
CA LEU A 169 -4.62 3.11 14.96
C LEU A 169 -4.12 2.78 16.38
N ALA A 170 -4.92 2.09 17.18
CA ALA A 170 -4.44 1.52 18.44
C ALA A 170 -3.63 0.25 18.24
N ALA A 171 -3.04 -0.22 19.34
CA ALA A 171 -2.42 -1.53 19.44
C ALA A 171 -3.40 -2.65 19.04
N ASP A 172 -2.84 -3.82 18.71
CA ASP A 172 -3.57 -5.01 18.26
C ASP A 172 -4.20 -4.90 16.86
N SER A 173 -4.02 -3.76 16.18
CA SER A 173 -4.27 -3.66 14.74
C SER A 173 -3.30 -4.57 13.97
N SER A 174 -3.76 -5.18 12.89
CA SER A 174 -2.96 -6.12 12.09
C SER A 174 -3.37 -6.15 10.62
N LEU A 175 -2.39 -6.48 9.77
CA LEU A 175 -2.54 -6.66 8.33
C LEU A 175 -1.95 -8.02 7.95
N LEU A 176 -2.76 -8.86 7.32
CA LEU A 176 -2.36 -10.13 6.75
C LEU A 176 -2.48 -10.04 5.23
N VAL A 177 -1.39 -10.30 4.53
CA VAL A 177 -1.36 -10.42 3.07
C VAL A 177 -0.86 -11.81 2.71
N GLU A 178 -1.65 -12.52 1.92
CA GLU A 178 -1.32 -13.84 1.42
C GLU A 178 -1.24 -13.78 -0.10
N VAL A 179 -0.02 -13.99 -0.62
CA VAL A 179 0.27 -13.97 -2.05
C VAL A 179 0.55 -15.40 -2.49
N PRO A 180 -0.37 -16.05 -3.24
CA PRO A 180 -0.11 -17.39 -3.76
C PRO A 180 1.08 -17.38 -4.72
N SER A 181 1.99 -18.34 -4.57
CA SER A 181 3.08 -18.62 -5.52
C SER A 181 2.69 -19.65 -6.56
N ILE A 182 1.54 -20.31 -6.37
CA ILE A 182 0.96 -21.28 -7.30
C ILE A 182 -0.08 -20.60 -8.20
N VAL A 183 -0.17 -21.08 -9.44
CA VAL A 183 -1.08 -20.57 -10.44
C VAL A 183 -2.09 -21.66 -10.77
N ASP A 184 -3.33 -21.47 -10.33
CA ASP A 184 -4.46 -22.35 -10.65
C ASP A 184 -4.88 -22.15 -12.12
N ASP A 185 -5.77 -23.01 -12.64
CA ASP A 185 -6.20 -22.96 -14.03
C ASP A 185 -6.81 -21.62 -14.48
N ILE A 186 -7.34 -20.84 -13.53
CA ILE A 186 -7.98 -19.55 -13.77
C ILE A 186 -7.00 -18.38 -13.49
N GLY A 187 -5.99 -18.58 -12.65
CA GLY A 187 -5.13 -17.51 -12.13
C GLY A 187 -4.72 -17.76 -10.69
N TYR A 188 -4.43 -16.68 -9.98
CA TYR A 188 -4.22 -16.69 -8.54
C TYR A 188 -4.90 -15.49 -7.90
N THR A 189 -5.28 -15.63 -6.64
CA THR A 189 -5.97 -14.58 -5.90
C THR A 189 -5.12 -14.18 -4.71
N THR A 190 -4.64 -12.93 -4.72
CA THR A 190 -3.99 -12.36 -3.51
C THR A 190 -5.07 -11.95 -2.53
N LYS A 191 -4.94 -12.38 -1.28
CA LYS A 191 -5.87 -12.03 -0.20
C LYS A 191 -5.22 -11.00 0.71
N VAL A 192 -5.96 -9.93 1.01
CA VAL A 192 -5.56 -8.89 1.96
C VAL A 192 -6.62 -8.82 3.05
N GLU A 193 -6.24 -9.01 4.30
CA GLU A 193 -7.10 -8.82 5.47
C GLU A 193 -6.48 -7.79 6.39
N LEU A 194 -7.25 -6.77 6.73
CA LEU A 194 -6.84 -5.68 7.60
C LEU A 194 -7.84 -5.56 8.74
N TRP A 195 -7.34 -5.59 9.96
CA TRP A 195 -8.08 -5.41 11.19
C TRP A 195 -7.51 -4.19 11.92
N LEU A 196 -8.34 -3.17 12.09
CA LEU A 196 -7.97 -1.93 12.73
C LEU A 196 -8.83 -1.73 13.98
N HIS A 197 -8.18 -1.35 15.09
CA HIS A 197 -8.81 -1.06 16.37
C HIS A 197 -8.64 0.41 16.73
N ASP A 198 -9.66 0.99 17.38
CA ASP A 198 -9.75 2.37 17.86
C ASP A 198 -9.18 3.38 16.85
N ILE A 199 -9.92 3.55 15.76
CA ILE A 199 -9.53 4.36 14.62
C ILE A 199 -9.96 5.81 14.87
N ASP A 200 -8.99 6.71 14.78
CA ASP A 200 -9.23 8.16 14.70
C ASP A 200 -8.64 8.71 13.42
N LEU A 201 -9.52 9.10 12.49
CA LEU A 201 -9.14 9.68 11.22
C LEU A 201 -9.18 11.20 11.34
N THR A 202 -8.05 11.86 11.23
CA THR A 202 -7.91 13.33 11.30
C THR A 202 -7.41 13.88 9.97
N THR A 203 -7.71 15.15 9.67
CA THR A 203 -7.31 15.75 8.39
C THR A 203 -6.70 17.14 8.57
N SER A 204 -5.94 17.57 7.55
CA SER A 204 -5.34 18.91 7.48
C SER A 204 -6.34 20.06 7.34
N VAL A 205 -7.65 19.78 7.15
CA VAL A 205 -8.68 20.81 6.95
C VAL A 205 -8.91 21.60 8.23
N ASN A 206 -9.15 20.91 9.34
CA ASN A 206 -9.53 21.52 10.61
C ASN A 206 -8.78 20.93 11.82
N TYR A 207 -7.85 19.99 11.61
CA TYR A 207 -7.10 19.31 12.66
C TYR A 207 -8.00 18.61 13.69
N ALA A 208 -9.22 18.23 13.29
CA ALA A 208 -10.17 17.49 14.11
C ALA A 208 -10.50 16.14 13.46
N SER A 209 -11.05 15.24 14.26
CA SER A 209 -11.51 13.93 13.80
C SER A 209 -12.61 14.06 12.76
N LEU A 210 -12.42 13.45 11.60
CA LEU A 210 -13.41 13.25 10.54
C LEU A 210 -14.20 11.96 10.77
N LEU A 211 -13.55 10.91 11.26
CA LEU A 211 -14.17 9.62 11.58
C LEU A 211 -13.56 9.05 12.84
N LEU A 212 -14.40 8.65 13.79
CA LEU A 212 -14.05 7.79 14.92
C LEU A 212 -14.76 6.46 14.76
N ALA A 213 -14.04 5.34 14.94
CA ALA A 213 -14.65 4.03 14.94
C ALA A 213 -13.86 3.05 15.82
N PRO A 214 -14.52 2.28 16.71
CA PRO A 214 -13.84 1.29 17.55
C PRO A 214 -13.18 0.17 16.73
N GLU A 215 -13.79 -0.23 15.61
CA GLU A 215 -13.27 -1.33 14.79
C GLU A 215 -13.54 -1.07 13.30
N CYS A 216 -12.55 -1.36 12.45
CA CYS A 216 -12.73 -1.49 11.01
C CYS A 216 -12.08 -2.78 10.52
N ARG A 217 -12.84 -3.53 9.73
CA ARG A 217 -12.35 -4.69 9.01
C ARG A 217 -12.40 -4.44 7.52
N PHE A 218 -11.29 -4.69 6.85
CA PHE A 218 -11.19 -4.67 5.40
C PHE A 218 -10.70 -6.03 4.90
N VAL A 219 -11.36 -6.55 3.86
CA VAL A 219 -10.99 -7.78 3.17
C VAL A 219 -10.99 -7.51 1.66
N GLY A 220 -9.87 -7.78 1.01
CA GLY A 220 -9.68 -7.66 -0.43
C GLY A 220 -9.29 -8.98 -1.05
N TYR A 221 -9.95 -9.32 -2.16
CA TYR A 221 -9.58 -10.43 -3.05
C TYR A 221 -9.14 -9.83 -4.39
N MET A 222 -7.85 -9.98 -4.69
CA MET A 222 -7.22 -9.40 -5.86
C MET A 222 -6.88 -10.50 -6.86
N ASP A 223 -7.88 -10.85 -7.69
CA ASP A 223 -7.73 -11.87 -8.72
C ASP A 223 -6.79 -11.41 -9.84
N THR A 224 -5.84 -12.28 -10.18
CA THR A 224 -4.93 -12.10 -11.30
C THR A 224 -5.10 -13.26 -12.29
N PRO A 225 -5.73 -13.03 -13.46
CA PRO A 225 -5.95 -14.07 -14.43
C PRO A 225 -4.65 -14.49 -15.12
N ARG A 226 -4.58 -15.74 -15.56
CA ARG A 226 -3.44 -16.26 -16.34
C ARG A 226 -3.26 -15.57 -17.69
N LEU A 227 -4.36 -15.16 -18.30
CA LEU A 227 -4.34 -14.58 -19.63
C LEU A 227 -3.81 -13.16 -19.56
N TRP A 228 -2.76 -12.89 -20.34
CA TRP A 228 -2.25 -11.54 -20.49
C TRP A 228 -3.36 -10.60 -20.99
N ASN A 229 -3.44 -9.42 -20.37
CA ASN A 229 -4.43 -8.39 -20.65
C ASN A 229 -5.90 -8.83 -20.43
N ALA A 230 -6.15 -9.92 -19.71
CA ALA A 230 -7.50 -10.26 -19.29
C ALA A 230 -7.99 -9.33 -18.18
N LYS A 231 -9.31 -9.15 -18.11
CA LYS A 231 -9.96 -8.31 -17.11
C LYS A 231 -9.70 -8.86 -15.71
N ARG A 232 -9.16 -8.00 -14.83
CA ARG A 232 -9.05 -8.27 -13.40
C ARG A 232 -10.34 -7.83 -12.72
N LEU A 233 -10.90 -8.71 -11.89
CA LEU A 233 -12.05 -8.39 -11.05
C LEU A 233 -11.58 -8.45 -9.60
N TRP A 234 -11.52 -7.31 -8.93
CA TRP A 234 -11.14 -7.26 -7.53
C TRP A 234 -12.37 -7.02 -6.68
N THR A 235 -12.51 -7.81 -5.63
CA THR A 235 -13.64 -7.71 -4.70
C THR A 235 -13.13 -7.19 -3.37
N PHE A 236 -13.68 -6.07 -2.93
CA PHE A 236 -13.32 -5.44 -1.66
C PHE A 236 -14.56 -5.37 -0.76
N SER A 237 -14.37 -5.65 0.51
CA SER A 237 -15.38 -5.51 1.55
C SER A 237 -14.77 -4.76 2.71
N ALA A 238 -15.42 -3.67 3.12
CA ALA A 238 -15.06 -2.89 4.29
C ALA A 238 -16.26 -2.83 5.23
N ALA A 239 -16.05 -3.13 6.50
CA ALA A 239 -17.05 -3.05 7.55
C ALA A 239 -16.49 -2.19 8.69
N VAL A 240 -17.15 -1.07 8.95
CA VAL A 240 -16.81 -0.15 10.05
C VAL A 240 -17.89 -0.29 11.11
N ASN A 241 -17.48 -0.58 12.34
CA ASN A 241 -18.39 -0.74 13.46
C ASN A 241 -18.63 0.62 14.15
N GLN A 242 -19.90 0.95 14.42
CA GLN A 242 -20.32 2.18 15.14
C GLN A 242 -19.54 3.46 14.76
N PRO A 243 -19.53 3.88 13.48
CA PRO A 243 -18.78 5.06 13.07
C PRO A 243 -19.45 6.36 13.54
N GLU A 244 -18.67 7.25 14.15
CA GLU A 244 -19.03 8.65 14.36
C GLU A 244 -18.33 9.51 13.31
N ILE A 245 -19.11 10.18 12.45
CA ILE A 245 -18.59 10.92 11.30
C ILE A 245 -18.85 12.42 11.47
N PHE A 246 -17.78 13.21 11.42
CA PHE A 246 -17.82 14.67 11.51
C PHE A 246 -17.45 15.29 10.16
N LEU A 247 -18.37 15.15 9.20
CA LEU A 247 -18.12 15.60 7.83
C LEU A 247 -18.32 17.12 7.68
N LEU A 248 -17.38 17.76 6.99
CA LEU A 248 -17.45 19.14 6.53
C LEU A 248 -17.36 19.13 5.01
N ARG A 249 -17.86 20.18 4.36
CA ARG A 249 -17.76 20.31 2.89
C ARG A 249 -16.32 20.21 2.41
N ASP A 250 -15.40 20.85 3.11
CA ASP A 250 -14.00 20.93 2.69
C ASP A 250 -13.28 19.57 2.77
N HIS A 251 -13.75 18.64 3.62
CA HIS A 251 -13.26 17.25 3.62
C HIS A 251 -13.55 16.54 2.29
N ILE A 252 -14.68 16.85 1.64
CA ILE A 252 -15.02 16.27 0.33
C ILE A 252 -14.00 16.73 -0.72
N THR A 253 -13.64 18.01 -0.70
CA THR A 253 -12.64 18.56 -1.62
C THR A 253 -11.25 17.96 -1.36
N LEU A 254 -10.85 17.77 -0.10
CA LEU A 254 -9.59 17.08 0.24
C LEU A 254 -9.56 15.65 -0.33
N ILE A 255 -10.65 14.89 -0.15
CA ILE A 255 -10.72 13.51 -0.66
C ILE A 255 -10.68 13.48 -2.19
N GLN A 256 -11.35 14.42 -2.87
CA GLN A 256 -11.29 14.55 -4.32
C GLN A 256 -9.88 14.85 -4.81
N ASP A 257 -9.19 15.79 -4.14
CA ASP A 257 -7.80 16.12 -4.44
C ASP A 257 -6.87 14.92 -4.24
N LEU A 258 -7.05 14.17 -3.15
CA LEU A 258 -6.30 12.93 -2.88
C LEU A 258 -6.49 11.86 -3.97
N ILE A 259 -7.73 11.64 -4.40
CA ILE A 259 -8.02 10.67 -5.47
C ILE A 259 -7.37 11.13 -6.78
N ASN A 260 -7.51 12.41 -7.13
CA ASN A 260 -6.90 12.96 -8.33
C ASN A 260 -5.37 12.82 -8.30
N ASP A 261 -4.74 13.10 -7.15
CA ASP A 261 -3.29 12.98 -6.98
C ASP A 261 -2.81 11.53 -7.12
N TRP A 262 -3.56 10.55 -6.61
CA TRP A 262 -3.20 9.12 -6.72
C TRP A 262 -3.34 8.56 -8.15
N THR A 263 -4.25 9.14 -8.95
CA THR A 263 -4.54 8.65 -10.31
C THR A 263 -3.80 9.39 -11.43
N ALA A 264 -3.10 10.48 -11.11
CA ALA A 264 -2.37 11.32 -12.06
C ALA A 264 -1.10 10.66 -12.60
#